data_AF-A0A7C4DKC3-F1
#
_entry.id   AF-A0A7C4DKC3-F1
#
_cell.length_a   1.000
_cell.length_b   1.000
_cell.length_c   1.000
_cell.angle_alpha   90.00
_cell.angle_beta   90.00
_cell.angle_gamma   90.00
#
_symmetry.space_group_name_H-M   'P 1'
#
loop_
_entity.id
_entity.type
_entity.pdbx_description
1 polymer ?
#
loop_
_entity_poly.entity_id
_entity_poly.type
_entity_poly.pdbx_seq_one_letter_code
_entity_poly.pdbx_strand_id
1 'polypeptide(L)'
;MVPFPALVTDQQELAPRVFRLSLRPAVSVAGAVPGQFFMVGVSDSDDPLLRRPLSFLTAADQHGKPSLTLIYEVRGRGTLLLSSFRPGRSVSLIGPLGHGFDLNPPPARAILVGGGIGAVPLYAAAVALKAAGVDVTFIYGARTGDLLFLAPEFAA
;
A
#
# COMPACT_ATOMS: atom_id res chain seq x y z
N MET A 1 -8.98 5.87 18.07
CA MET A 1 -9.08 5.96 16.60
C MET A 1 -10.22 5.06 16.16
N VAL A 2 -11.17 5.56 15.38
CA VAL A 2 -12.41 4.85 15.06
C VAL A 2 -12.28 4.18 13.69
N PRO A 3 -12.68 2.91 13.51
CA PRO A 3 -12.71 2.27 12.21
C PRO A 3 -13.65 2.98 11.24
N PHE A 4 -13.30 3.04 9.96
CA PHE A 4 -14.14 3.61 8.90
C PHE A 4 -14.28 2.64 7.73
N PRO A 5 -15.40 2.69 6.98
CA PRO A 5 -15.60 1.82 5.82
C PRO A 5 -14.85 2.34 4.59
N ALA A 6 -14.47 1.43 3.71
CA ALA A 6 -13.97 1.70 2.38
C ALA A 6 -14.57 0.69 1.40
N LEU A 7 -14.90 1.13 0.18
CA LEU A 7 -15.40 0.24 -0.85
C LEU A 7 -14.24 -0.30 -1.68
N VAL A 8 -14.21 -1.61 -1.92
CA VAL A 8 -13.33 -2.19 -2.93
C VAL A 8 -13.76 -1.66 -4.29
N THR A 9 -12.83 -1.02 -5.00
CA THR A 9 -13.06 -0.54 -6.38
C THR A 9 -12.41 -1.45 -7.40
N ASP A 10 -11.27 -2.05 -7.06
CA ASP A 10 -10.55 -3.01 -7.89
C ASP A 10 -9.71 -3.96 -7.03
N GLN A 11 -9.49 -5.18 -7.52
CA GLN A 11 -8.53 -6.11 -6.94
C GLN A 11 -7.90 -6.97 -8.04
N GLN A 12 -6.58 -6.86 -8.18
CA GLN A 12 -5.82 -7.50 -9.25
C GLN A 12 -4.61 -8.25 -8.67
N GLU A 13 -4.37 -9.47 -9.16
CA GLU A 13 -3.10 -10.18 -8.91
C GLU A 13 -2.02 -9.63 -9.85
N LEU A 14 -0.95 -9.07 -9.28
CA LEU A 14 0.15 -8.43 -10.02
C LEU A 14 1.30 -9.41 -10.31
N ALA A 15 1.49 -10.37 -9.41
CA ALA A 15 2.48 -11.43 -9.45
C ALA A 15 1.94 -12.60 -8.61
N PRO A 16 2.50 -13.82 -8.70
CA PRO A 16 2.00 -14.96 -7.94
C PRO A 16 1.80 -14.62 -6.45
N ARG A 17 0.55 -14.67 -5.99
CA ARG A 17 0.13 -14.37 -4.61
C ARG A 17 0.29 -12.91 -4.17
N VAL A 18 0.64 -11.98 -5.05
CA VAL A 18 0.76 -10.54 -4.76
C VAL A 18 -0.41 -9.79 -5.38
N PHE A 19 -1.18 -9.11 -4.55
CA PHE A 19 -2.41 -8.44 -4.95
C PHE A 19 -2.31 -6.93 -4.76
N ARG A 20 -2.80 -6.19 -5.75
CA ARG A 20 -3.17 -4.78 -5.63
C ARG A 20 -4.65 -4.71 -5.23
N LEU A 21 -4.92 -4.03 -4.13
CA LEU A 21 -6.26 -3.74 -3.65
C LEU A 21 -6.49 -2.23 -3.72
N SER A 22 -7.42 -1.83 -4.59
CA SER A 22 -7.82 -0.43 -4.73
C SER A 22 -9.12 -0.22 -3.96
N LEU A 23 -9.13 0.81 -3.12
CA LEU A 23 -10.21 1.14 -2.22
C LEU A 23 -10.64 2.59 -2.43
N ARG A 24 -11.94 2.85 -2.22
CA ARG A 24 -12.49 4.19 -2.03
C ARG A 24 -12.93 4.34 -0.58
N PRO A 25 -12.10 4.96 0.29
CA PRO A 25 -12.44 5.24 1.67
C PRO A 25 -13.62 6.20 1.80
N ALA A 26 -14.44 6.01 2.84
CA ALA A 26 -15.53 6.94 3.16
C ALA A 26 -15.06 8.28 3.74
N VAL A 27 -13.82 8.33 4.22
CA VAL A 27 -13.16 9.54 4.74
C VAL A 27 -11.90 9.81 3.93
N SER A 28 -11.45 11.07 3.86
CA SER A 28 -10.17 11.36 3.20
C SER A 28 -9.01 10.74 3.99
N VAL A 29 -8.10 10.08 3.26
CA VAL A 29 -6.84 9.54 3.79
C VAL A 29 -5.62 10.18 3.12
N ALA A 30 -5.82 11.29 2.39
CA ALA A 30 -4.77 11.99 1.64
C ALA A 30 -3.63 12.53 2.52
N GLY A 31 -3.83 12.63 3.84
CA GLY A 31 -2.79 13.00 4.79
C GLY A 31 -1.86 11.86 5.21
N ALA A 32 -2.04 10.63 4.70
CA ALA A 32 -1.15 9.52 4.98
C ALA A 32 0.22 9.75 4.34
N VAL A 33 1.29 9.58 5.12
CA VAL A 33 2.67 9.81 4.67
C VAL A 33 3.42 8.49 4.43
N PRO A 34 4.41 8.44 3.52
CA PRO A 34 5.18 7.24 3.25
C PRO A 34 5.73 6.58 4.51
N GLY A 35 5.66 5.25 4.59
CA GLY A 35 6.05 4.47 5.78
C GLY A 35 4.90 4.17 6.74
N GLN A 36 3.76 4.88 6.64
CA GLN A 36 2.55 4.51 7.37
C GLN A 36 1.80 3.33 6.74
N PHE A 37 0.85 2.77 7.49
CA PHE A 37 0.07 1.62 7.08
C PHE A 37 -1.40 1.71 7.54
N PHE A 38 -2.24 0.81 7.04
CA PHE A 38 -3.64 0.67 7.44
C PHE A 38 -3.91 -0.74 7.96
N MET A 39 -4.75 -0.84 9.00
CA MET A 39 -5.25 -2.12 9.50
C MET A 39 -6.54 -2.49 8.77
N VAL A 40 -6.48 -3.52 7.93
CA VAL A 40 -7.58 -3.96 7.07
C VAL A 40 -8.36 -5.10 7.73
N GLY A 41 -9.68 -4.92 7.87
CA GLY A 41 -10.60 -5.99 8.26
C GLY A 41 -10.76 -7.00 7.13
N VAL A 42 -10.66 -8.29 7.46
CA VAL A 42 -10.67 -9.39 6.48
C VAL A 42 -11.80 -10.41 6.71
N SER A 43 -12.60 -10.20 7.75
CA SER A 43 -13.72 -11.05 8.14
C SER A 43 -14.76 -10.20 8.87
N ASP A 44 -16.03 -10.54 8.69
CA ASP A 44 -17.18 -10.00 9.44
C ASP A 44 -17.50 -10.87 10.67
N SER A 45 -16.73 -11.95 10.87
CA SER A 45 -16.76 -12.85 12.03
C SER A 45 -15.47 -12.77 12.84
N ASP A 46 -15.44 -13.40 14.01
CA ASP A 46 -14.26 -13.50 14.87
C ASP A 46 -13.14 -14.40 14.32
N ASP A 47 -13.30 -14.98 13.13
CA ASP A 47 -12.28 -15.81 12.48
C ASP A 47 -12.01 -15.39 11.02
N PRO A 48 -10.88 -14.71 10.74
CA PRO A 48 -9.82 -14.29 11.67
C PRO A 48 -10.16 -13.00 12.44
N LEU A 49 -9.95 -13.02 13.76
CA LEU A 49 -10.20 -11.88 14.65
C LEU A 49 -9.33 -10.64 14.31
N LEU A 50 -8.06 -10.87 13.99
CA LEU A 50 -7.08 -9.80 13.85
C LEU A 50 -7.03 -9.22 12.43
N ARG A 51 -7.11 -7.89 12.34
CA ARG A 51 -6.89 -7.11 11.11
C ARG A 51 -5.47 -7.29 10.54
N ARG A 52 -5.29 -7.03 9.25
CA ARG A 52 -4.01 -7.12 8.57
C ARG A 52 -3.36 -5.74 8.43
N PRO A 53 -2.16 -5.50 8.98
CA PRO A 53 -1.41 -4.27 8.74
C PRO A 53 -0.83 -4.29 7.33
N LEU A 54 -1.28 -3.38 6.47
CA LEU A 54 -0.83 -3.29 5.07
C LEU A 54 -0.31 -1.88 4.76
N SER A 55 0.90 -1.80 4.21
CA SER A 55 1.43 -0.55 3.65
C SER A 55 0.62 -0.12 2.44
N PHE A 56 0.56 1.19 2.21
CA PHE A 56 -0.10 1.76 1.05
C PHE A 56 0.91 2.16 -0.02
N LEU A 57 0.45 2.09 -1.28
CA LEU A 57 1.14 2.61 -2.45
C LEU A 57 0.73 4.07 -2.71
N THR A 58 -0.57 4.35 -2.64
CA THR A 58 -1.15 5.70 -2.81
C THR A 58 -2.31 5.92 -1.83
N ALA A 59 -2.52 7.17 -1.41
CA ALA A 59 -3.58 7.56 -0.46
C ALA A 59 -4.50 8.69 -0.98
N ALA A 60 -4.38 9.02 -2.27
CA ALA A 60 -5.29 9.87 -3.03
C ALA A 60 -5.21 9.50 -4.52
N ASP A 61 -6.22 9.84 -5.30
CA ASP A 61 -6.10 9.80 -6.76
C ASP A 61 -5.40 11.07 -7.30
N GLN A 62 -5.15 11.09 -8.61
CA GLN A 62 -4.51 12.21 -9.32
C GLN A 62 -5.29 13.55 -9.23
N HIS A 63 -6.55 13.52 -8.81
CA HIS A 63 -7.41 14.68 -8.64
C HIS A 63 -7.69 14.99 -7.15
N GLY A 64 -6.99 14.33 -6.22
CA GLY A 64 -7.16 14.50 -4.78
C GLY A 64 -8.43 13.86 -4.20
N LYS A 65 -9.15 13.03 -4.95
CA LYS A 65 -10.31 12.31 -4.42
C LYS A 65 -9.88 11.16 -3.52
N PRO A 66 -10.73 10.75 -2.55
CA PRO A 66 -10.43 9.63 -1.66
C PRO A 66 -10.17 8.34 -2.45
N SER A 67 -8.93 7.88 -2.41
CA SER A 67 -8.48 6.63 -3.00
C SER A 67 -7.37 6.07 -2.12
N LEU A 68 -7.34 4.75 -1.96
CA LEU A 68 -6.29 4.06 -1.20
C LEU A 68 -5.90 2.81 -1.97
N THR A 69 -4.64 2.72 -2.36
CA THR A 69 -4.09 1.53 -3.01
C THR A 69 -3.18 0.81 -2.04
N LEU A 70 -3.48 -0.46 -1.75
CA LEU A 70 -2.68 -1.33 -0.92
C LEU A 70 -2.08 -2.44 -1.79
N ILE A 71 -0.87 -2.88 -1.47
CA ILE A 71 -0.28 -4.07 -2.07
C ILE A 71 0.11 -5.03 -0.96
N TYR A 72 -0.26 -6.29 -1.11
CA TYR A 72 0.01 -7.32 -0.12
C TYR A 72 0.27 -8.67 -0.76
N GLU A 73 0.90 -9.55 0.00
CA GLU A 73 1.12 -10.94 -0.39
C GLU A 73 0.22 -11.89 0.42
N VAL A 74 -0.36 -12.89 -0.24
CA VAL A 74 -1.10 -13.96 0.41
C VAL A 74 -0.12 -14.86 1.15
N ARG A 75 -0.06 -14.72 2.47
CA ARG A 75 0.82 -15.48 3.39
C ARG A 75 0.06 -16.33 4.40
N GLY A 76 -1.23 -16.09 4.59
CA GLY A 76 -2.06 -16.86 5.53
C GLY A 76 -3.53 -16.61 5.31
N ARG A 77 -4.37 -17.16 6.20
CA ARG A 77 -5.83 -17.15 6.06
C ARG A 77 -6.43 -15.77 5.87
N GLY A 78 -5.98 -14.77 6.64
CA GLY A 78 -6.52 -13.41 6.55
C GLY A 78 -6.28 -12.75 5.19
N THR A 79 -5.07 -12.89 4.62
CA THR A 79 -4.78 -12.35 3.29
C THR A 79 -5.37 -13.20 2.16
N LEU A 80 -5.56 -14.51 2.38
CA LEU A 80 -6.29 -15.37 1.44
C LEU A 80 -7.78 -14.99 1.35
N LEU A 81 -8.41 -14.66 2.48
CA LEU A 81 -9.78 -14.12 2.47
C LEU A 81 -9.83 -12.78 1.75
N LEU A 82 -8.88 -11.89 2.04
CA LEU A 82 -8.80 -10.59 1.40
C LEU A 82 -8.69 -10.70 -0.14
N SER A 83 -7.92 -11.66 -0.67
CA SER A 83 -7.75 -11.85 -2.12
C SER A 83 -9.02 -12.31 -2.84
N SER A 84 -10.00 -12.82 -2.09
CA SER A 84 -11.32 -13.17 -2.62
C SER A 84 -12.29 -11.98 -2.73
N PHE A 85 -11.93 -10.82 -2.19
CA PHE A 85 -12.84 -9.67 -2.21
C PHE A 85 -13.03 -9.16 -3.65
N ARG A 86 -14.20 -8.58 -3.92
CA ARG A 86 -14.60 -8.11 -5.25
C ARG A 86 -15.05 -6.66 -5.18
N PRO A 87 -14.98 -5.91 -6.29
CA PRO A 87 -15.53 -4.57 -6.37
C PRO A 87 -16.95 -4.48 -5.82
N GLY A 88 -17.24 -3.41 -5.09
CA GLY A 88 -18.52 -3.19 -4.40
C GLY A 88 -18.57 -3.73 -2.96
N ARG A 89 -17.65 -4.61 -2.55
CA ARG A 89 -17.57 -5.04 -1.14
C ARG A 89 -17.09 -3.90 -0.24
N SER A 90 -17.70 -3.74 0.93
CA SER A 90 -17.23 -2.85 1.98
C SER A 90 -16.16 -3.54 2.83
N VAL A 91 -15.10 -2.82 3.20
CA VAL A 91 -14.04 -3.25 4.11
C VAL A 91 -13.86 -2.23 5.23
N SER A 92 -13.61 -2.70 6.44
CA SER A 92 -13.32 -1.83 7.58
C SER A 92 -11.83 -1.51 7.65
N LEU A 93 -11.47 -0.25 7.74
CA LEU A 93 -10.09 0.24 7.87
C LEU A 93 -9.88 0.95 9.20
N ILE A 94 -8.64 0.89 9.71
CA ILE A 94 -8.13 1.81 10.75
C ILE A 94 -6.80 2.35 10.25
N GLY A 95 -6.64 3.68 10.22
CA GLY A 95 -5.39 4.32 9.87
C GLY A 95 -5.57 5.73 9.30
N PRO A 96 -4.50 6.36 8.79
CA PRO A 96 -3.14 5.79 8.75
C PRO A 96 -2.55 5.58 10.16
N LEU A 97 -1.69 4.58 10.30
CA LEU A 97 -0.98 4.22 11.54
C LEU A 97 0.53 4.21 11.32
N GLY A 98 1.27 4.30 12.43
CA GLY A 98 2.73 4.28 12.43
C GLY A 98 3.36 5.66 12.23
N HIS A 99 4.67 5.72 12.44
CA HIS A 99 5.49 6.87 12.09
C HIS A 99 5.99 6.68 10.66
N GLY A 100 5.79 7.69 9.81
CA GLY A 100 6.31 7.68 8.45
C GLY A 100 7.83 7.75 8.41
N PHE A 101 8.38 7.70 7.20
CA PHE A 101 9.80 8.01 6.99
C PHE A 101 10.06 9.49 7.29
N ASP A 102 11.22 9.76 7.89
CA ASP A 102 11.71 11.12 8.05
C ASP A 102 12.31 11.60 6.72
N LEU A 103 11.53 12.39 5.98
CA LEU A 103 11.90 12.91 4.66
C LEU A 103 12.07 14.44 4.66
N ASN A 104 12.01 15.08 5.84
CA ASN A 104 12.03 16.54 5.99
C ASN A 104 13.10 16.99 7.01
N PRO A 105 14.12 17.77 6.61
CA PRO A 105 14.34 18.29 5.26
C PRO A 105 14.72 17.18 4.26
N PRO A 106 14.40 17.35 2.96
CA PRO A 106 14.77 16.36 1.96
C PRO A 106 16.30 16.25 1.83
N PRO A 107 16.84 15.03 1.65
CA PRO A 107 18.27 14.83 1.42
C PRO A 107 18.67 15.31 0.01
N ALA A 108 19.97 15.55 -0.22
CA ALA A 108 20.48 15.91 -1.54
C ALA A 108 20.34 14.77 -2.57
N ARG A 109 20.48 13.52 -2.11
CA ARG A 109 20.33 12.29 -2.90
C ARG A 109 19.79 11.19 -2.00
N ALA A 110 18.98 10.31 -2.54
CA ALA A 110 18.44 9.14 -1.84
C ALA A 110 18.70 7.84 -2.59
N ILE A 111 19.08 6.80 -1.86
CA ILE A 111 19.15 5.42 -2.36
C ILE A 111 18.13 4.60 -1.57
N LEU A 112 17.17 4.01 -2.28
CA LEU A 112 16.10 3.20 -1.69
C LEU A 112 16.32 1.75 -2.12
N VAL A 113 16.37 0.82 -1.15
CA VAL A 113 16.62 -0.60 -1.42
C VAL A 113 15.41 -1.42 -0.94
N GLY A 114 14.62 -1.92 -1.90
CA GLY A 114 13.39 -2.66 -1.65
C GLY A 114 13.49 -4.13 -2.03
N GLY A 115 12.98 -5.00 -1.17
CA GLY A 115 12.91 -6.45 -1.40
C GLY A 115 11.47 -6.96 -1.42
N GLY A 116 11.02 -7.51 -2.55
CA GLY A 116 9.68 -8.08 -2.71
C GLY A 116 8.58 -7.12 -2.26
N ILE A 117 7.70 -7.58 -1.36
CA ILE A 117 6.61 -6.74 -0.82
C ILE A 117 7.11 -5.53 -0.02
N GLY A 118 8.34 -5.57 0.50
CA GLY A 118 8.96 -4.45 1.22
C GLY A 118 9.26 -3.24 0.34
N ALA A 119 9.20 -3.37 -0.99
CA ALA A 119 9.38 -2.26 -1.91
C ALA A 119 8.17 -1.29 -1.93
N VAL A 120 6.98 -1.73 -1.53
CA VAL A 120 5.73 -0.95 -1.56
C VAL A 120 5.83 0.38 -0.78
N PRO A 121 6.18 0.39 0.53
CA PRO A 121 6.32 1.65 1.26
C PRO A 121 7.45 2.54 0.73
N LEU A 122 8.49 1.95 0.16
CA LEU A 122 9.61 2.69 -0.41
C LEU A 122 9.23 3.40 -1.71
N TYR A 123 8.32 2.83 -2.50
CA TYR A 123 7.82 3.50 -3.70
C TYR A 123 7.11 4.83 -3.33
N ALA A 124 6.25 4.82 -2.32
CA ALA A 124 5.60 6.04 -1.84
C ALA A 124 6.64 7.09 -1.38
N ALA A 125 7.72 6.67 -0.73
CA ALA A 125 8.84 7.54 -0.37
C ALA A 125 9.60 8.08 -1.60
N ALA A 126 9.84 7.23 -2.60
CA ALA A 126 10.50 7.61 -3.84
C ALA A 126 9.70 8.70 -4.57
N VAL A 127 8.38 8.54 -4.67
CA VAL A 127 7.49 9.54 -5.28
C VAL A 127 7.55 10.87 -4.52
N ALA A 128 7.48 10.84 -3.18
CA ALA A 128 7.55 12.04 -2.36
C ALA A 128 8.90 12.77 -2.49
N LEU A 129 10.01 12.02 -2.49
CA LEU A 129 11.37 12.56 -2.66
C LEU A 129 11.58 13.14 -4.07
N LYS A 130 11.13 12.45 -5.12
CA LYS A 130 11.17 12.97 -6.49
C LYS A 130 10.36 14.26 -6.63
N ALA A 131 9.18 14.34 -6.02
CA ALA A 131 8.37 15.56 -6.00
C ALA A 131 9.06 16.72 -5.26
N ALA A 132 9.94 16.42 -4.30
CA ALA A 132 10.79 17.39 -3.61
C ALA A 132 12.10 17.73 -4.38
N GLY A 133 12.30 17.20 -5.59
CA GLY A 133 13.48 17.47 -6.41
C GLY A 133 14.74 16.67 -6.04
N VAL A 134 14.60 15.60 -5.25
CA VAL A 134 15.71 14.75 -4.83
C VAL A 134 16.11 13.80 -5.97
N ASP A 135 17.42 13.61 -6.17
CA ASP A 135 17.97 12.56 -7.03
C ASP A 135 17.80 11.19 -6.34
N VAL A 136 16.91 10.35 -6.88
CA VAL A 136 16.52 9.07 -6.26
C VAL A 136 17.02 7.89 -7.12
N THR A 137 17.80 7.00 -6.51
CA THR A 137 18.11 5.68 -7.05
C THR A 137 17.28 4.62 -6.32
N PHE A 138 16.49 3.84 -7.06
CA PHE A 138 15.71 2.74 -6.50
C PHE A 138 16.30 1.38 -6.91
N ILE A 139 16.70 0.58 -5.93
CA ILE A 139 17.21 -0.78 -6.13
C ILE A 139 16.10 -1.73 -5.69
N TYR A 140 15.50 -2.42 -6.64
CA TYR A 140 14.42 -3.37 -6.40
C TYR A 140 14.87 -4.81 -6.68
N GLY A 141 14.73 -5.67 -5.67
CA GLY A 141 15.01 -7.11 -5.81
C GLY A 141 13.82 -7.96 -5.35
N ALA A 142 13.71 -9.16 -5.89
CA ALA A 142 12.77 -10.18 -5.44
C ALA A 142 13.44 -11.57 -5.49
N ARG A 143 12.78 -12.57 -4.89
CA ARG A 143 13.31 -13.94 -4.86
C ARG A 143 13.41 -14.56 -6.27
N THR A 144 12.44 -14.30 -7.12
CA THR A 144 12.42 -14.70 -8.55
C THR A 144 11.96 -13.51 -9.40
N GLY A 145 12.25 -13.52 -10.70
CA GLY A 145 11.93 -12.40 -11.60
C GLY A 145 10.42 -12.16 -11.73
N ASP A 146 9.64 -13.23 -11.67
CA ASP A 146 8.17 -13.28 -11.67
C ASP A 146 7.53 -12.67 -10.41
N LEU A 147 8.31 -12.36 -9.37
CA LEU A 147 7.86 -11.62 -8.18
C LEU A 147 8.24 -10.13 -8.23
N LEU A 148 8.87 -9.64 -9.32
CA LEU A 148 9.12 -8.22 -9.54
C LEU A 148 7.85 -7.52 -10.06
N PHE A 149 6.89 -7.29 -9.17
CA PHE A 149 5.68 -6.56 -9.49
C PHE A 149 5.96 -5.06 -9.64
N LEU A 150 5.20 -4.37 -10.50
CA LEU A 150 5.30 -2.92 -10.75
C LEU A 150 6.71 -2.43 -11.15
N ALA A 151 7.54 -3.30 -11.73
CA ALA A 151 8.89 -2.93 -12.15
C ALA A 151 8.93 -1.74 -13.13
N PRO A 152 8.02 -1.61 -14.13
CA PRO A 152 7.97 -0.43 -14.98
C PRO A 152 7.70 0.87 -14.21
N GLU A 153 6.78 0.83 -13.24
CA GLU A 153 6.43 1.98 -12.41
C GLU A 153 7.59 2.39 -11.50
N PHE A 154 8.40 1.44 -11.03
CA PHE A 154 9.55 1.71 -10.16
C PHE A 154 10.77 2.23 -10.94
N ALA A 155 10.80 2.01 -12.26
CA ALA A 155 11.87 2.50 -13.14
C ALA A 155 11.65 3.93 -13.66
N ALA A 156 10.42 4.46 -13.55
CA ALA A 156 10.05 5.83 -13.91
C ALA A 156 10.39 6.83 -12.80
#